data_AF-A0A352AMB6-F1
#
_entry.id   AF-A0A352AMB6-F1
#
_cell.length_a   1.000
_cell.length_b   1.000
_cell.length_c   1.000
_cell.angle_alpha   90.00
_cell.angle_beta   90.00
_cell.angle_gamma   90.00
#
_symmetry.space_group_name_H-M   'P 1'
#
loop_
_entity.id
_entity.type
_entity.pdbx_description
1 polymer ?
#
loop_
_entity_poly.entity_id
_entity_poly.type
_entity_poly.pdbx_seq_one_letter_code
_entity_poly.pdbx_strand_id
1 'polypeptide(L)' 'MAGTIQIQPTQAIALTIDRILDTGQLTRLEHLQLVTTILSDYKVTDEERSQINRVLDELQVGHLKFRE' A
#
# COMPACT_ATOMS: atom_id res chain seq x y z
N MET A 1 18.68 -15.53 21.30
CA MET A 1 17.26 -15.71 20.97
C MET A 1 16.95 -14.66 19.92
N ALA A 2 17.03 -15.03 18.64
CA ALA A 2 16.78 -14.10 17.55
C ALA A 2 15.28 -13.81 17.52
N GLY A 3 14.88 -12.63 17.99
CA GLY A 3 13.51 -12.14 17.84
C GLY A 3 13.23 -12.01 16.36
N THR A 4 12.50 -12.96 15.80
CA THR A 4 11.91 -12.82 14.48
C THR A 4 10.96 -11.63 14.57
N ILE A 5 11.38 -10.49 14.01
CA ILE A 5 10.49 -9.35 13.80
C ILE A 5 9.47 -9.84 12.79
N GLN A 6 8.35 -10.37 13.30
CA GLN A 6 7.16 -10.56 12.49
C GLN A 6 6.65 -9.15 12.20
N ILE A 7 7.13 -8.56 11.12
CA ILE A 7 6.52 -7.37 10.53
C ILE A 7 5.13 -7.84 10.14
N GLN A 8 4.14 -7.52 10.96
CA GLN A 8 2.76 -7.83 10.64
C GLN A 8 2.45 -7.17 9.29
N PRO A 9 1.83 -7.88 8.34
CA PRO A 9 1.60 -7.38 6.98
C PRO A 9 0.88 -6.02 6.97
N THR A 10 0.03 -5.79 7.97
CA THR A 10 -0.69 -4.54 8.24
C THR A 10 0.24 -3.33 8.39
N GLN A 11 1.38 -3.51 9.07
CA GLN A 11 2.33 -2.42 9.35
C GLN A 11 3.24 -2.14 8.15
N ALA A 12 3.47 -3.15 7.30
CA ALA A 12 4.23 -2.98 6.05
C ALA A 12 3.44 -2.15 5.03
N ILE A 13 2.12 -2.36 4.91
CA ILE A 13 1.28 -1.65 3.93
C ILE A 13 1.12 -0.18 4.29
N ALA A 14 0.86 0.14 5.56
CA ALA A 14 0.73 1.53 6.00
C ALA A 14 2.00 2.35 5.71
N LEU A 15 3.18 1.78 5.94
CA LEU A 15 4.46 2.43 5.61
C LEU A 15 4.66 2.61 4.10
N THR A 16 4.23 1.64 3.29
CA THR A 16 4.25 1.76 1.84
C THR A 16 3.34 2.89 1.36
N ILE A 17 2.11 2.96 1.89
CA ILE A 17 1.14 4.00 1.54
C ILE A 17 1.66 5.39 1.93
N ASP A 18 2.18 5.54 3.14
CA ASP A 18 2.74 6.80 3.62
C ASP A 18 3.87 7.29 2.69
N ARG A 19 4.79 6.39 2.31
CA ARG A 19 5.86 6.71 1.35
C ARG A 19 5.32 7.12 -0.02
N ILE A 20 4.28 6.46 -0.53
CA ILE A 20 3.70 6.78 -1.84
C ILE A 20 3.08 8.18 -1.81
N LEU A 21 2.34 8.50 -0.76
CA LEU A 21 1.70 9.80 -0.59
C LEU A 21 2.74 10.92 -0.38
N ASP A 22 3.80 10.67 0.38
CA ASP A 22 4.90 11.63 0.58
C ASP A 22 5.69 11.89 -0.71
N THR A 23 6.06 10.83 -1.42
CA THR A 23 6.89 10.95 -2.63
C THR A 23 6.10 11.35 -3.88
N GLY A 24 4.77 11.23 -3.85
CA GLY A 24 3.93 11.37 -5.04
C GLY A 24 4.17 10.29 -6.10
N GLN A 25 4.90 9.23 -5.73
CA GLN A 25 5.43 8.24 -6.66
C GLN A 25 5.09 6.82 -6.22
N LEU A 26 4.63 6.04 -7.18
CA LEU A 26 4.22 4.66 -7.01
C LEU A 26 5.07 3.76 -7.91
N THR A 27 5.69 2.72 -7.37
CA THR A 27 6.31 1.69 -8.22
C THR A 27 5.28 0.64 -8.65
N ARG A 28 5.56 -0.07 -9.74
CA ARG A 28 4.69 -1.19 -10.18
C ARG A 28 4.56 -2.29 -9.13
N LEU A 29 5.63 -2.55 -8.38
CA LEU A 29 5.63 -3.55 -7.31
C LEU A 29 4.68 -3.14 -6.18
N GLU A 30 4.72 -1.87 -5.79
CA GLU A 30 3.83 -1.34 -4.75
C GLU A 30 2.37 -1.35 -5.20
N HIS A 31 2.10 -0.94 -6.43
CA HIS A 31 0.77 -1.05 -7.01
C HIS A 31 0.27 -2.50 -6.97
N LEU A 32 1.11 -3.45 -7.37
CA LEU A 32 0.75 -4.87 -7.31
C LEU A 32 0.46 -5.31 -5.87
N GLN A 33 1.31 -4.94 -4.91
CA GLN A 33 1.14 -5.27 -3.50
C GLN A 33 -0.19 -4.73 -2.94
N LEU A 34 -0.54 -3.49 -3.26
CA LEU A 34 -1.79 -2.85 -2.85
C LEU A 34 -3.01 -3.59 -3.41
N VAL A 35 -3.01 -3.89 -4.71
CA VAL A 35 -4.10 -4.62 -5.37
C VAL A 35 -4.21 -6.05 -4.84
N THR A 36 -3.09 -6.76 -4.67
CA THR A 36 -3.10 -8.11 -4.11
C THR A 36 -3.62 -8.11 -2.67
N THR A 37 -3.36 -7.06 -1.90
CA THR A 37 -3.89 -6.94 -0.54
C THR A 37 -5.41 -6.83 -0.58
N ILE A 38 -5.97 -5.92 -1.39
CA ILE A 38 -7.43 -5.76 -1.53
C ILE A 38 -8.10 -7.06 -2.01
N LEU A 39 -7.45 -7.79 -2.93
CA LEU A 39 -8.00 -9.01 -3.52
C LEU A 39 -7.74 -10.26 -2.68
N SER A 40 -6.91 -10.18 -1.64
CA SER A 40 -6.63 -11.33 -0.77
C SER A 40 -7.84 -11.61 0.13
N ASP A 41 -8.12 -12.90 0.36
CA ASP A 41 -9.11 -13.38 1.35
C ASP A 41 -8.73 -13.03 2.80
N TYR A 42 -7.59 -12.35 2.99
CA TYR A 42 -7.14 -11.83 4.27
C TYR A 42 -8.13 -10.74 4.73
N LYS A 43 -8.40 -10.68 6.04
CA LYS A 43 -9.24 -9.64 6.63
C LYS A 43 -8.53 -8.28 6.57
N VAL A 44 -8.56 -7.65 5.40
CA VAL A 44 -8.21 -6.24 5.23
C VAL A 44 -9.20 -5.44 6.05
N THR A 45 -8.69 -4.61 6.95
CA THR A 45 -9.54 -3.72 7.74
C THR A 45 -10.13 -2.63 6.86
N ASP A 46 -11.23 -2.03 7.31
CA ASP A 46 -11.89 -0.95 6.58
C ASP A 46 -10.95 0.26 6.40
N GLU A 47 -10.11 0.52 7.40
CA GLU A 47 -9.05 1.54 7.36
C GLU A 47 -8.00 1.24 6.28
N GLU A 48 -7.44 0.03 6.26
CA GLU A 48 -6.48 -0.36 5.21
C GLU A 48 -7.10 -0.24 3.83
N ARG A 49 -8.35 -0.65 3.66
CA ARG A 49 -9.06 -0.54 2.38
C ARG A 49 -9.28 0.91 1.96
N SER A 50 -9.65 1.77 2.91
CA SER A 50 -9.79 3.22 2.70
C SER A 50 -8.47 3.86 2.26
N GLN A 51 -7.37 3.52 2.93
CA GLN A 51 -6.04 4.02 2.59
C GLN A 51 -5.57 3.56 1.21
N ILE A 52 -5.79 2.29 0.87
CA ILE A 52 -5.41 1.77 -0.46
C ILE A 52 -6.26 2.44 -1.54
N ASN A 53 -7.58 2.56 -1.34
CA ASN A 53 -8.45 3.24 -2.30
C ASN A 53 -8.00 4.68 -2.54
N ARG A 54 -7.64 5.42 -1.49
CA ARG A 54 -7.11 6.78 -1.63
C ARG A 54 -5.88 6.84 -2.55
N VAL A 55 -4.94 5.90 -2.40
CA VAL A 55 -3.77 5.84 -3.30
C VAL A 55 -4.19 5.57 -4.75
N LEU A 56 -5.16 4.67 -4.97
CA LEU A 56 -5.65 4.36 -6.31
C LEU A 56 -6.42 5.53 -6.94
N ASP A 57 -7.20 6.27 -6.15
CA ASP A 57 -7.87 7.51 -6.58
C ASP A 57 -6.85 8.59 -6.97
N GLU A 58 -5.85 8.86 -6.13
CA GLU A 58 -4.80 9.85 -6.43
C GLU A 58 -3.98 9.46 -7.67
N LEU A 59 -3.79 8.17 -7.92
CA LEU A 59 -3.21 7.65 -9.16
C LEU A 59 -4.12 7.88 -10.36
N GLN A 60 -5.42 7.61 -10.24
CA GLN A 60 -6.39 7.77 -11.33
C GLN A 60 -6.59 9.24 -11.71
N VAL A 61 -6.59 10.15 -10.73
CA VAL A 61 -6.66 11.60 -10.95
C VAL A 61 -5.33 12.13 -11.53
N GLY A 62 -4.24 11.39 -11.38
CA GLY A 62 -2.92 11.72 -11.93
C GLY A 62 -2.04 12.56 -11.00
N HIS A 63 -2.43 12.67 -9.72
CA HIS A 63 -1.59 13.25 -8.66
C HIS A 63 -0.42 12.33 -8.31
N LEU A 64 -0.62 11.00 -8.38
CA LEU A 64 0.46 10.03 -8.31
C LEU A 64 0.89 9.59 -9.71
N LYS A 65 2.18 9.30 -9.86
CA LYS A 65 2.74 8.76 -11.10
C LYS A 65 3.53 7.49 -10.85
N PHE A 66 3.54 6.62 -11.87
CA PHE A 66 4.42 5.48 -11.86
C PHE A 66 5.88 5.92 -11.97
N ARG A 67 6.71 5.44 -11.06
CA ARG A 67 8.16 5.52 -11.17
C ARG A 67 8.71 4.20 -11.70
N GLU A 68 9.59 4.28 -12.69
CA GLU A 68 10.35 3.14 -13.24
C GLU A 68 11.48 2.70 -12.32
#